data_AF-A0A1Y3B588-F1
#
_entry.id   AF-A0A1Y3B588-F1
#
_cell.length_a   1.000
_cell.length_b   1.000
_cell.length_c   1.000
_cell.angle_alpha   90.00
_cell.angle_beta   90.00
_cell.angle_gamma   90.00
#
_symmetry.space_group_name_H-M   'P 1'
#
loop_
_entity.id
_entity.type
_entity.pdbx_description
1 polymer ?
#
loop_
_entity_poly.entity_id
_entity_poly.type
_entity_poly.pdbx_seq_one_letter_code
_entity_poly.pdbx_strand_id
1 'polypeptide(L)'
;MDDKSLNSLDSENGRIDNCDCLNELNIEFDHDPSLSPLDMKFVCDSFRRSIGDKPEIDLCLYLQAYSELIKFFNMFGGLFTFVTKDVHSKIEILESYANDDNHGDHYRTIAMMIDFERNQNLLIDQKRPSGSRTLLRLHRALEFISIFLME
;
A
#
# COMPACT_ATOMS: atom_id res chain seq x y z
N MET A 1 -40.96 -27.04 -31.17
CA MET A 1 -42.19 -26.31 -30.86
C MET A 1 -42.26 -26.19 -29.35
N ASP A 2 -42.17 -24.93 -28.91
CA ASP A 2 -42.76 -24.34 -27.71
C ASP A 2 -42.02 -24.44 -26.36
N ASP A 3 -41.11 -23.46 -26.20
CA ASP A 3 -41.16 -22.32 -25.26
C ASP A 3 -41.55 -22.44 -23.77
N LYS A 4 -40.62 -21.90 -22.95
CA LYS A 4 -40.73 -21.00 -21.77
C LYS A 4 -41.63 -21.35 -20.57
N SER A 5 -41.01 -21.40 -19.37
CA SER A 5 -40.93 -20.26 -18.41
C SER A 5 -40.28 -20.77 -17.10
N LEU A 6 -39.06 -20.33 -16.72
CA LEU A 6 -38.71 -19.16 -15.89
C LEU A 6 -39.08 -19.29 -14.40
N ASN A 7 -38.06 -19.43 -13.55
CA ASN A 7 -37.92 -18.97 -12.15
C ASN A 7 -36.41 -19.12 -11.83
N SER A 8 -35.57 -18.10 -12.05
CA SER A 8 -35.26 -16.99 -11.13
C SER A 8 -35.03 -17.48 -9.70
N LEU A 9 -33.75 -17.54 -9.32
CA LEU A 9 -33.26 -17.29 -7.97
C LEU A 9 -31.79 -16.86 -8.10
N ASP A 10 -31.60 -15.60 -7.78
CA ASP A 10 -30.43 -14.77 -7.99
C ASP A 10 -29.19 -15.37 -7.32
N SER A 11 -28.14 -15.60 -8.11
CA SER A 11 -26.78 -15.44 -7.60
C SER A 11 -26.36 -14.04 -7.99
N GLU A 12 -26.34 -13.15 -7.00
CA GLU A 12 -25.67 -11.86 -7.09
C GLU A 12 -24.25 -12.10 -7.62
N ASN A 13 -24.08 -11.86 -8.92
CA ASN A 13 -22.80 -11.53 -9.49
C ASN A 13 -22.39 -10.20 -8.86
N GLY A 14 -21.76 -10.27 -7.68
CA GLY A 14 -20.90 -9.21 -7.18
C GLY A 14 -19.94 -8.89 -8.32
N ARG A 15 -20.09 -7.68 -8.85
CA ARG A 15 -19.23 -7.17 -9.90
C ARG A 15 -17.80 -7.37 -9.42
N ILE A 16 -17.01 -8.06 -10.24
CA ILE A 16 -15.57 -8.04 -10.13
C ILE A 16 -15.20 -6.63 -10.53
N ASP A 17 -15.19 -5.76 -9.53
CA ASP A 17 -14.74 -4.39 -9.67
C ASP A 17 -13.26 -4.50 -10.02
N ASN A 18 -12.94 -4.25 -11.30
CA ASN A 18 -11.61 -3.93 -11.77
C ASN A 18 -11.14 -2.72 -10.95
N CYS A 19 -10.62 -2.99 -9.77
CA CYS A 19 -10.17 -1.97 -8.84
C CYS A 19 -8.76 -1.59 -9.24
N ASP A 20 -8.68 -0.71 -10.24
CA ASP A 20 -7.65 0.31 -10.30
C ASP A 20 -7.59 0.95 -8.90
N CYS A 21 -6.70 0.49 -8.03
CA CYS A 21 -6.55 0.99 -6.64
C CYS A 21 -6.31 2.51 -6.58
N LEU A 22 -6.00 3.13 -7.73
CA LEU A 22 -5.81 4.55 -7.95
C LEU A 22 -7.08 5.31 -8.36
N ASN A 23 -8.00 4.67 -9.10
CA ASN A 23 -9.12 5.37 -9.74
C ASN A 23 -10.34 5.57 -8.84
N GLU A 24 -10.57 4.72 -7.84
CA GLU A 24 -11.72 4.90 -6.92
C GLU A 24 -11.52 5.99 -5.87
N LEU A 25 -10.31 6.54 -5.73
CA LEU A 25 -10.00 7.55 -4.71
C LEU A 25 -9.41 8.85 -5.26
N ASN A 26 -9.32 9.01 -6.60
CA ASN A 26 -8.69 10.17 -7.23
C ASN A 26 -7.26 10.39 -6.70
N ILE A 27 -6.49 9.30 -6.59
CA ILE A 27 -5.17 9.31 -5.94
C ILE A 27 -4.10 9.38 -7.01
N GLU A 28 -3.54 10.57 -7.20
CA GLU A 28 -2.26 10.73 -7.85
C GLU A 28 -1.17 10.50 -6.79
N PHE A 29 -0.34 9.47 -6.99
CA PHE A 29 0.93 9.42 -6.29
C PHE A 29 1.78 10.57 -6.82
N ASP A 30 1.82 11.67 -6.07
CA ASP A 30 2.68 12.82 -6.35
C ASP A 30 4.14 12.30 -6.40
N HIS A 31 4.68 12.17 -7.62
CA HIS A 31 6.02 11.62 -7.85
C HIS A 31 7.13 12.59 -7.37
N ASP A 32 6.74 13.79 -6.90
CA ASP A 32 7.62 14.76 -6.27
C ASP A 32 7.02 15.23 -4.92
N PRO A 33 7.50 14.68 -3.78
CA PRO A 33 7.05 15.06 -2.43
C PRO A 33 7.36 16.51 -2.05
N SER A 34 8.01 17.29 -2.92
CA SER A 34 8.34 18.71 -2.68
C SER A 34 7.31 19.71 -3.21
N LEU A 35 6.32 19.25 -4.01
CA LEU A 35 5.34 20.13 -4.66
C LEU A 35 4.08 20.39 -3.84
N SER A 36 3.72 19.51 -2.90
CA SER A 36 2.54 19.65 -2.04
C SER A 36 2.89 19.78 -0.55
N PRO A 37 2.20 20.67 0.20
CA PRO A 37 2.44 20.81 1.63
C PRO A 37 1.99 19.56 2.39
N LEU A 38 2.69 19.26 3.49
CA LEU A 38 2.33 18.16 4.38
C LEU A 38 0.88 18.29 4.91
N ASP A 39 0.09 17.24 4.73
CA ASP A 39 -1.22 17.07 5.34
C ASP A 39 -1.21 15.99 6.43
N MET A 40 -1.00 16.42 7.68
CA MET A 40 -1.01 15.51 8.84
C MET A 40 -2.38 14.85 9.08
N LYS A 41 -3.48 15.47 8.64
CA LYS A 41 -4.80 14.85 8.76
C LYS A 41 -4.91 13.70 7.77
N PHE A 42 -4.42 13.87 6.54
CA PHE A 42 -4.33 12.79 5.57
C PHE A 42 -3.47 11.63 6.09
N VAL A 43 -2.30 11.92 6.68
CA VAL A 43 -1.45 10.88 7.32
C VAL A 43 -2.25 10.04 8.31
N CYS A 44 -2.92 10.71 9.26
CA CYS A 44 -3.67 10.04 10.33
C CYS A 44 -4.87 9.26 9.78
N ASP A 45 -5.61 9.85 8.85
CA ASP A 45 -6.81 9.24 8.26
C ASP A 45 -6.43 8.00 7.42
N SER A 46 -5.34 8.08 6.65
CA SER A 46 -4.83 6.95 5.86
C SER A 46 -4.30 5.80 6.72
N PHE A 47 -3.54 6.08 7.78
CA PHE A 47 -3.13 5.03 8.73
C PHE A 47 -4.31 4.40 9.48
N ARG A 48 -5.35 5.19 9.82
CA ARG A 48 -6.57 4.62 10.42
C ARG A 48 -7.32 3.74 9.44
N ARG A 49 -7.49 4.20 8.20
CA ARG A 49 -8.20 3.46 7.15
C ARG A 49 -7.46 2.19 6.72
N SER A 50 -6.14 2.18 6.76
CA SER A 50 -5.36 1.00 6.41
C SER A 50 -5.60 -0.17 7.36
N ILE A 51 -5.94 0.12 8.62
CA ILE A 51 -6.35 -0.90 9.60
C ILE A 51 -7.86 -1.14 9.50
N GLY A 52 -8.66 -0.07 9.47
CA GLY A 52 -10.12 -0.13 9.42
C GLY A 52 -10.72 -0.99 10.54
N ASP A 53 -11.88 -1.61 10.26
CA ASP A 53 -12.52 -2.61 11.13
C ASP A 53 -12.13 -4.06 10.76
N LYS A 54 -11.14 -4.22 9.87
CA LYS A 54 -10.74 -5.51 9.32
C LYS A 54 -9.54 -6.06 10.11
N PRO A 55 -9.37 -7.39 10.14
CA PRO A 55 -8.19 -8.00 10.77
C PRO A 55 -6.90 -7.80 9.94
N GLU A 56 -7.03 -7.42 8.67
CA GLU A 56 -5.93 -7.27 7.73
C GLU A 56 -5.64 -5.79 7.42
N ILE A 57 -4.36 -5.47 7.24
CA ILE A 57 -3.90 -4.13 6.90
C ILE A 57 -3.87 -3.98 5.39
N ASP A 58 -4.57 -2.98 4.87
CA ASP A 58 -4.54 -2.57 3.46
C ASP A 58 -3.17 -1.96 3.12
N LEU A 59 -2.47 -2.56 2.16
CA LEU A 59 -1.11 -2.16 1.83
C LEU A 59 -1.08 -0.80 1.13
N CYS A 60 -2.02 -0.52 0.22
CA CYS A 60 -2.05 0.72 -0.55
C CYS A 60 -2.26 1.93 0.37
N LEU A 61 -3.25 1.86 1.27
CA LEU A 61 -3.51 2.90 2.26
C LEU A 61 -2.35 3.07 3.25
N TYR A 62 -1.68 1.97 3.61
CA TYR A 62 -0.47 2.03 4.45
C TYR A 62 0.66 2.78 3.75
N LEU A 63 0.93 2.50 2.47
CA LEU A 63 1.98 3.18 1.69
C LEU A 63 1.65 4.65 1.44
N GLN A 64 0.38 4.98 1.20
CA GLN A 64 -0.07 6.37 1.07
C GLN A 64 0.15 7.18 2.35
N ALA A 65 -0.23 6.62 3.50
CA ALA A 65 0.01 7.25 4.78
C ALA A 65 1.51 7.48 5.02
N TYR A 66 2.34 6.51 4.65
CA TYR A 66 3.79 6.60 4.75
C TYR A 66 4.37 7.67 3.81
N SER A 67 3.91 7.71 2.55
CA SER A 67 4.36 8.68 1.55
C SER A 67 4.07 10.12 1.97
N GLU A 68 2.90 10.37 2.55
CA GLU A 68 2.59 11.68 3.11
C GLU A 68 3.44 11.98 4.36
N LEU A 69 3.62 10.99 5.25
CA LEU A 69 4.44 11.14 6.46
C LEU A 69 5.89 11.54 6.15
N ILE A 70 6.49 11.06 5.06
CA ILE A 70 7.88 11.41 4.74
C ILE A 70 8.06 12.86 4.28
N LYS A 71 6.99 13.55 3.87
CA LYS A 71 7.03 15.00 3.58
C LYS A 71 7.41 15.79 4.82
N PHE A 72 7.02 15.33 6.02
CA PHE A 72 7.44 15.91 7.30
C PHE A 72 8.96 15.93 7.45
N PHE A 73 9.66 14.86 7.06
CA PHE A 73 11.12 14.79 7.16
C PHE A 73 11.82 15.72 6.16
N ASN A 74 11.22 15.98 5.00
CA ASN A 74 11.73 16.96 4.05
C ASN A 74 11.70 18.39 4.62
N MET A 75 10.79 18.70 5.55
CA MET A 75 10.72 20.01 6.21
C MET A 75 11.90 20.28 7.15
N PHE A 76 12.58 19.24 7.65
CA PHE A 76 13.82 19.39 8.46
C PHE A 76 15.07 19.65 7.61
N GLY A 77 14.92 19.76 6.29
CA GLY A 77 15.98 20.09 5.35
C GLY A 77 16.90 18.90 5.02
N GLY A 78 18.08 19.21 4.48
CA GLY A 78 18.97 18.24 3.83
C GLY A 78 19.50 17.11 4.72
N LEU A 79 19.37 17.22 6.05
CA LEU A 79 19.85 16.21 6.99
C LEU A 79 19.11 14.87 6.81
N PHE A 80 17.83 14.90 6.43
CA PHE A 80 17.02 13.70 6.28
C PHE A 80 16.89 13.20 4.84
N THR A 81 17.52 13.86 3.86
CA THR A 81 17.37 13.52 2.43
C THR A 81 17.79 12.09 2.10
N PHE A 82 18.83 11.55 2.75
CA PHE A 82 19.24 10.16 2.50
C PHE A 82 18.24 9.15 3.09
N VAL A 83 17.64 9.48 4.24
CA VAL A 83 16.61 8.65 4.88
C VAL A 83 15.35 8.65 4.04
N THR A 84 14.88 9.83 3.61
CA THR A 84 13.67 9.94 2.81
C THR A 84 13.83 9.25 1.45
N LYS A 85 15.01 9.32 0.82
CA LYS A 85 15.30 8.54 -0.40
C LYS A 85 15.27 7.02 -0.18
N ASP A 86 15.88 6.51 0.89
CA ASP A 86 15.87 5.07 1.18
C ASP A 86 14.45 4.55 1.43
N VAL A 87 13.62 5.36 2.08
CA VAL A 87 12.22 5.06 2.33
C VAL A 87 11.40 5.11 1.04
N HIS A 88 11.53 6.17 0.25
CA HIS A 88 10.82 6.33 -1.02
C HIS A 88 11.09 5.15 -1.96
N SER A 89 12.35 4.73 -2.08
CA SER A 89 12.72 3.56 -2.89
C SER A 89 12.02 2.27 -2.43
N LYS A 90 11.72 2.11 -1.14
CA LYS A 90 10.98 0.94 -0.63
C LYS A 90 9.49 1.03 -0.91
N ILE A 91 8.92 2.23 -0.86
CA ILE A 91 7.54 2.48 -1.26
C ILE A 91 7.38 2.14 -2.74
N GLU A 92 8.24 2.65 -3.62
CA GLU A 92 8.23 2.36 -5.06
C GLU A 92 8.33 0.86 -5.36
N ILE A 93 9.17 0.12 -4.62
CA ILE A 93 9.26 -1.34 -4.76
C ILE A 93 7.90 -1.98 -4.48
N LEU A 94 7.23 -1.62 -3.39
CA LEU A 94 5.94 -2.22 -3.02
C LEU A 94 4.81 -1.79 -3.96
N GLU A 95 4.79 -0.53 -4.38
CA GLU A 95 3.85 -0.03 -5.40
C GLU A 95 4.04 -0.75 -6.73
N SER A 96 5.29 -0.99 -7.16
CA SER A 96 5.56 -1.76 -8.38
C SER A 96 5.02 -3.18 -8.31
N TYR A 97 4.90 -3.75 -7.10
CA TYR A 97 4.38 -5.11 -6.92
C TYR A 97 2.86 -5.11 -6.86
N ALA A 98 2.25 -4.09 -6.23
CA ALA A 98 0.81 -3.89 -6.21
C ALA A 98 0.23 -3.56 -7.60
N ASN A 99 1.03 -2.90 -8.46
CA ASN A 99 0.65 -2.54 -9.82
C ASN A 99 1.08 -3.59 -10.87
N ASP A 100 1.58 -4.76 -10.46
CA ASP A 100 1.93 -5.83 -11.40
C ASP A 100 0.66 -6.49 -11.97
N ASP A 101 0.54 -6.54 -13.29
CA ASP A 101 -0.67 -7.07 -13.97
C ASP A 101 -1.00 -8.53 -13.61
N ASN A 102 0.01 -9.34 -13.25
CA ASN A 102 -0.18 -10.77 -13.00
C ASN A 102 -0.32 -11.10 -11.52
N HIS A 103 0.29 -10.28 -10.66
CA HIS A 103 0.45 -10.60 -9.24
C HIS A 103 -0.01 -9.51 -8.28
N GLY A 104 -0.44 -8.34 -8.78
CA GLY A 104 -0.82 -7.18 -7.98
C GLY A 104 -1.95 -7.46 -6.98
N ASP A 105 -2.89 -8.33 -7.34
CA ASP A 105 -3.98 -8.73 -6.43
C ASP A 105 -3.49 -9.38 -5.13
N HIS A 106 -2.31 -10.01 -5.15
CA HIS A 106 -1.70 -10.58 -3.94
C HIS A 106 -1.12 -9.53 -3.00
N TYR A 107 -1.01 -8.28 -3.44
CA TYR A 107 -0.45 -7.16 -2.68
C TYR A 107 -1.52 -6.19 -2.18
N ARG A 108 -2.80 -6.60 -2.17
CA ARG A 108 -3.90 -5.78 -1.61
C ARG A 108 -3.79 -5.59 -0.10
N THR A 109 -3.48 -6.66 0.63
CA THR A 109 -3.23 -6.59 2.08
C THR A 109 -1.85 -7.12 2.42
N ILE A 110 -1.31 -6.69 3.56
CA ILE A 110 -0.02 -7.18 4.07
C ILE A 110 -0.06 -8.70 4.28
N ALA A 111 -1.19 -9.24 4.73
CA ALA A 111 -1.35 -10.68 4.96
C ALA A 111 -1.30 -11.46 3.63
N MET A 112 -2.07 -11.04 2.63
CA MET A 112 -2.06 -11.65 1.29
C MET A 112 -0.66 -11.64 0.68
N MET A 113 0.07 -10.53 0.82
CA MET A 113 1.44 -10.40 0.31
C MET A 113 2.36 -11.43 0.94
N ILE A 114 2.36 -11.53 2.27
CA ILE A 114 3.22 -12.45 3.01
C ILE A 114 2.93 -13.90 2.61
N ASP A 115 1.66 -14.27 2.49
CA ASP A 115 1.26 -15.63 2.12
C ASP A 115 1.65 -15.96 0.68
N PHE A 116 1.42 -15.04 -0.26
CA PHE A 116 1.84 -15.20 -1.65
C PHE A 116 3.37 -15.38 -1.76
N GLU A 117 4.14 -14.49 -1.16
CA GLU A 117 5.61 -14.54 -1.25
C GLU A 117 6.19 -15.78 -0.56
N ARG A 118 5.58 -16.23 0.53
CA ARG A 118 5.94 -17.50 1.17
C ARG A 118 5.70 -18.67 0.23
N ASN A 119 4.50 -18.77 -0.35
CA ASN A 119 4.10 -19.90 -1.20
C ASN A 119 4.90 -19.98 -2.50
N GLN A 120 5.32 -18.83 -3.04
CA GLN A 120 6.15 -18.73 -4.24
C GLN A 120 7.67 -18.75 -3.95
N ASN A 121 8.09 -18.95 -2.69
CA ASN A 121 9.49 -18.91 -2.26
C ASN A 121 10.24 -17.60 -2.59
N LEU A 122 9.52 -16.47 -2.67
CA LEU A 122 10.09 -15.16 -2.99
C LEU A 122 10.82 -14.53 -1.80
N LEU A 123 10.53 -14.97 -0.57
CA LEU A 123 11.16 -14.47 0.65
C LEU A 123 12.68 -14.69 0.68
N ILE A 124 13.17 -15.75 0.03
CA ILE A 124 14.58 -16.14 -0.01
C ILE A 124 15.28 -15.72 -1.33
N ASP A 125 14.54 -15.12 -2.27
CA ASP A 125 15.13 -14.67 -3.53
C ASP A 125 16.18 -13.59 -3.28
N GLN A 126 17.37 -13.78 -3.86
CA GLN A 126 18.48 -12.84 -3.78
C GLN A 126 18.55 -11.90 -4.99
N LYS A 127 17.87 -12.23 -6.08
CA LYS A 127 17.85 -11.42 -7.31
C LYS A 127 16.91 -10.23 -7.20
N ARG A 128 15.85 -10.37 -6.38
CA ARG A 128 14.83 -9.35 -6.17
C ARG A 128 14.56 -9.16 -4.68
N PRO A 129 14.37 -7.92 -4.19
CA PRO A 129 13.89 -7.70 -2.83
C PRO A 129 12.45 -8.22 -2.69
N SER A 130 12.18 -9.05 -1.69
CA SER A 130 10.80 -9.45 -1.38
C SER A 130 10.03 -8.29 -0.76
N GLY A 131 8.76 -8.11 -1.13
CA GLY A 131 7.83 -7.17 -0.51
C GLY A 131 7.79 -7.29 1.02
N SER A 132 7.78 -8.50 1.57
CA SER A 132 7.79 -8.73 3.03
C SER A 132 9.02 -8.14 3.73
N ARG A 133 10.22 -8.36 3.18
CA ARG A 133 11.46 -7.74 3.71
C ARG A 133 11.48 -6.23 3.52
N THR A 134 10.96 -5.74 2.40
CA THR A 134 10.86 -4.31 2.10
C THR A 134 9.93 -3.62 3.09
N LEU A 135 8.74 -4.18 3.29
CA LEU A 135 7.75 -3.72 4.27
C LEU A 135 8.29 -3.77 5.70
N LEU A 136 9.00 -4.83 6.09
CA LEU A 136 9.59 -4.91 7.43
C LEU A 136 10.55 -3.75 7.71
N ARG A 137 11.33 -3.32 6.72
CA ARG A 137 12.22 -2.16 6.84
C ARG A 137 11.45 -0.86 6.99
N LEU A 138 10.38 -0.68 6.20
CA LEU A 138 9.47 0.47 6.35
C LEU A 138 8.81 0.47 7.73
N HIS A 139 8.31 -0.66 8.20
CA HIS A 139 7.64 -0.76 9.48
C HIS A 139 8.56 -0.42 10.66
N ARG A 140 9.83 -0.87 10.63
CA ARG A 140 10.84 -0.47 11.63
C ARG A 140 11.18 1.01 11.58
N ALA A 141 11.22 1.60 10.38
CA ALA A 141 11.40 3.03 10.25
C ALA A 141 10.19 3.79 10.80
N LEU A 142 8.96 3.31 10.60
CA LEU A 142 7.75 3.88 11.21
C LEU A 142 7.79 3.83 12.73
N GLU A 143 8.26 2.72 13.31
CA GLU A 143 8.46 2.60 14.76
C GLU A 143 9.39 3.71 15.29
N PHE A 144 10.55 3.89 14.63
CA PHE A 144 11.49 4.96 14.95
C PHE A 144 10.84 6.35 14.84
N ILE A 145 10.08 6.60 13.76
CA ILE A 145 9.38 7.88 13.56
C ILE A 145 8.36 8.11 14.67
N SER A 146 7.61 7.07 15.07
CA SER A 146 6.60 7.18 16.12
C SER A 146 7.23 7.55 17.46
N ILE A 147 8.37 6.94 17.79
CA ILE A 147 9.13 7.25 19.00
C ILE A 147 9.63 8.70 18.93
N PHE A 148 10.20 9.10 17.80
CA PHE A 148 10.71 10.47 17.58
C PHE A 148 9.62 11.54 17.73
N LEU A 149 8.37 11.26 17.34
CA LEU A 149 7.24 12.20 17.46
C LEU A 149 6.64 12.27 18.87
N MET A 150 6.90 11.28 19.73
CA MET A 150 6.42 11.26 21.12
C MET A 150 7.37 11.96 22.10
N GLU A 151 8.61 12.23 21.66
CA GLU A 151 9.66 12.89 22.44
C GLU A 151 9.62 14.41 22.29
#